data_AF-A0A414ZR25-F1
#
_entry.id   AF-A0A414ZR25-F1
#
_cell.length_a   1.000
_cell.length_b   1.000
_cell.length_c   1.000
_cell.angle_alpha   90.00
_cell.angle_beta   90.00
_cell.angle_gamma   90.00
#
_symmetry.space_group_name_H-M   'P 1'
#
loop_
_entity.id
_entity.type
_entity.pdbx_description
1 polymer ?
#
loop_
_entity_poly.entity_id
_entity_poly.type
_entity_poly.pdbx_seq_one_letter_code
_entity_poly.pdbx_strand_id
1 'polypeptide(L)'
;MDKLTQRLNEEMNSWIGDLVTNSDLSSEKLLKQYSYEYCIKEEIINYFSENIISDNFEEFLLDKEDTLSYLYVEYMKDDTANIHNEIEGFVSNLYYRLKAISKMP
;
A
#
# COMPACT_ATOMS: atom_id res chain seq x y z
N MET A 1 4.58 -4.63 -20.70
CA MET A 1 4.85 -3.92 -19.45
C MET A 1 5.82 -2.81 -19.79
N ASP A 2 5.50 -1.57 -19.44
CA ASP A 2 6.41 -0.44 -19.57
C ASP A 2 7.59 -0.59 -18.59
N LYS A 3 8.63 0.21 -18.78
CA LYS A 3 9.90 0.08 -18.04
C LYS A 3 9.71 0.37 -16.55
N LEU A 4 8.88 1.35 -16.21
CA LEU A 4 8.61 1.71 -14.83
C LEU A 4 7.86 0.56 -14.14
N THR A 5 6.76 0.07 -14.71
CA THR A 5 6.02 -1.05 -14.13
C THR A 5 6.89 -2.30 -13.98
N GLN A 6 7.76 -2.60 -14.95
CA GLN A 6 8.74 -3.68 -14.83
C GLN A 6 9.64 -3.51 -13.61
N ARG A 7 10.23 -2.32 -13.47
CA ARG A 7 11.11 -2.02 -12.34
C ARG A 7 10.39 -2.15 -11.00
N LEU A 8 9.19 -1.59 -10.88
CA LEU A 8 8.44 -1.64 -9.61
C LEU A 8 8.12 -3.10 -9.21
N ASN A 9 7.82 -3.97 -10.19
CA ASN A 9 7.63 -5.40 -9.92
C ASN A 9 8.93 -6.10 -9.49
N GLU A 10 10.07 -5.75 -10.08
CA GLU A 10 11.38 -6.28 -9.67
C GLU A 10 11.73 -5.84 -8.24
N GLU A 11 11.52 -4.57 -7.91
CA GLU A 11 11.71 -4.01 -6.56
C GLU A 11 10.77 -4.67 -5.53
N MET A 12 9.50 -4.89 -5.87
CA MET A 12 8.55 -5.60 -5.01
C MET A 12 9.00 -7.03 -4.71
N ASN A 13 9.41 -7.77 -5.75
CA ASN A 13 9.89 -9.14 -5.60
C ASN A 13 11.17 -9.20 -4.77
N SER A 14 12.09 -8.25 -4.94
CA SER A 14 13.29 -8.13 -4.11
C SER A 14 12.93 -7.89 -2.65
N TRP A 15 12.04 -6.92 -2.39
CA TRP A 15 11.58 -6.58 -1.04
C TRP A 15 10.90 -7.76 -0.34
N ILE A 16 9.99 -8.49 -1.01
CA ILE A 16 9.39 -9.71 -0.47
C ILE A 16 10.46 -10.77 -0.20
N GLY A 17 11.39 -10.95 -1.13
CA GLY A 17 12.50 -11.89 -1.00
C GLY A 17 13.35 -11.61 0.23
N ASP A 18 13.69 -10.35 0.47
CA ASP A 18 14.44 -9.89 1.64
C ASP A 18 13.65 -10.10 2.93
N LEU A 19 12.34 -9.81 2.93
CA LEU A 19 11.47 -10.04 4.08
C LEU A 19 11.40 -11.52 4.47
N VAL A 20 11.29 -12.41 3.49
CA VAL A 20 11.19 -13.86 3.75
C VAL A 20 12.54 -14.45 4.16
N THR A 21 13.64 -14.01 3.53
CA THR A 21 14.98 -14.59 3.73
C THR A 21 15.65 -14.09 5.01
N ASN A 22 15.43 -12.83 5.38
CA ASN A 22 16.09 -12.20 6.54
C ASN A 22 15.25 -12.24 7.83
N SER A 23 14.14 -12.97 7.81
CA SER A 23 13.20 -13.01 8.91
C SER A 23 13.42 -14.23 9.81
N ASP A 24 13.97 -13.99 11.00
CA ASP A 24 13.79 -14.89 12.16
C ASP A 24 12.33 -14.88 12.70
N LEU A 25 11.45 -14.08 12.10
CA LEU A 25 10.06 -13.93 12.51
C LEU A 25 9.20 -15.07 11.96
N SER A 26 8.17 -15.44 12.73
CA SER A 26 7.13 -16.33 12.23
C SER A 26 6.32 -15.64 11.12
N SER A 27 5.75 -16.43 10.22
CA SER A 27 4.91 -15.92 9.12
C SER A 27 3.79 -15.00 9.62
N GLU A 28 3.20 -15.29 10.79
CA GLU A 28 2.16 -14.44 11.39
C GLU A 28 2.69 -13.04 11.78
N LYS A 29 3.91 -12.95 12.33
CA LYS A 29 4.52 -11.67 12.70
C LYS A 29 4.89 -10.86 11.46
N LEU A 30 5.44 -11.51 10.44
CA LEU A 30 5.70 -10.88 9.14
C LEU A 30 4.43 -10.28 8.54
N LEU A 31 3.35 -11.07 8.48
CA LEU A 31 2.06 -10.60 7.96
C LEU A 31 1.52 -9.42 8.76
N LYS A 32 1.57 -9.46 10.10
CA LYS A 32 1.09 -8.35 10.94
C LYS A 32 1.90 -7.07 10.74
N GLN A 33 3.19 -7.20 10.49
CA GLN A 33 4.09 -6.05 10.42
C GLN A 33 4.10 -5.40 9.03
N TYR A 34 4.00 -6.20 7.97
CA TYR A 34 4.22 -5.73 6.60
C TYR A 34 2.99 -5.85 5.69
N SER A 35 1.85 -6.37 6.16
CA SER A 35 0.63 -6.48 5.32
C SER A 35 0.21 -5.15 4.73
N TYR A 36 0.26 -4.09 5.55
CA TYR A 36 -0.13 -2.77 5.11
C TYR A 36 0.82 -2.21 4.04
N GLU A 37 2.13 -2.25 4.29
CA GLU A 37 3.14 -1.84 3.29
C GLU A 37 3.02 -2.66 2.00
N TYR A 38 2.79 -3.98 2.12
CA TYR A 38 2.57 -4.86 0.98
C TYR A 38 1.38 -4.39 0.13
N CYS A 39 0.22 -4.19 0.75
CA CYS A 39 -0.99 -3.79 0.04
C CYS A 39 -0.82 -2.44 -0.66
N ILE A 40 -0.20 -1.46 0.01
CA ILE A 40 0.03 -0.14 -0.60
C ILE A 40 1.02 -0.22 -1.76
N LYS A 41 2.13 -0.97 -1.61
CA LYS A 41 3.09 -1.17 -2.70
C LYS A 41 2.45 -1.88 -3.90
N GLU A 42 1.57 -2.85 -3.67
CA GLU A 42 0.80 -3.53 -4.72
C GLU A 42 -0.16 -2.57 -5.44
N GLU A 43 -0.91 -1.74 -4.70
CA GLU A 43 -1.79 -0.71 -5.28
C GLU A 43 -1.03 0.33 -6.11
N ILE A 44 0.16 0.75 -5.65
CA ILE A 44 1.04 1.65 -6.42
C ILE A 44 1.42 1.00 -7.76
N ILE A 45 1.82 -0.27 -7.76
CA ILE A 45 2.17 -1.00 -8.99
C ILE A 45 0.97 -1.11 -9.91
N ASN A 46 -0.19 -1.48 -9.37
CA ASN A 46 -1.43 -1.59 -10.14
C ASN A 46 -1.77 -0.27 -10.82
N TYR A 47 -1.67 0.85 -10.09
CA TYR A 47 -1.90 2.18 -10.64
C TYR A 47 -1.03 2.45 -11.88
N PHE A 48 0.29 2.25 -11.81
CA PHE A 48 1.17 2.49 -12.95
C PHE A 48 0.98 1.46 -14.08
N SER A 49 0.48 0.26 -13.77
CA SER A 49 0.16 -0.74 -14.78
C SER A 49 -1.11 -0.42 -15.59
N GLU A 50 -2.04 0.34 -14.99
CA GLU A 50 -3.35 0.66 -15.56
C GLU A 50 -3.44 2.09 -16.12
N ASN A 51 -2.53 2.99 -15.73
CA ASN A 51 -2.60 4.41 -16.05
C ASN A 51 -1.41 4.88 -16.89
N ILE A 52 -1.68 5.78 -17.85
CA ILE A 52 -0.63 6.45 -18.63
C ILE A 52 -0.20 7.70 -17.87
N ILE A 53 1.11 7.81 -17.63
CA ILE A 53 1.73 9.00 -17.05
C ILE A 53 2.53 9.76 -18.11
N SER A 54 2.90 11.01 -17.82
CA SER A 54 3.77 11.78 -18.71
C SER A 54 5.21 11.26 -18.72
N ASP A 55 5.86 11.24 -19.88
CA ASP A 55 7.26 10.83 -20.04
C ASP A 55 8.22 11.50 -19.03
N ASN A 56 8.09 12.81 -18.81
CA ASN A 56 8.91 13.54 -17.83
C ASN A 56 8.78 13.01 -16.40
N PHE A 57 7.58 12.56 -16.03
CA PHE A 57 7.33 11.99 -14.71
C PHE A 57 7.83 10.56 -14.63
N GLU A 58 7.68 9.76 -15.69
CA GLU A 58 8.27 8.43 -15.78
C GLU A 58 9.80 8.49 -15.65
N GLU A 59 10.47 9.38 -16.38
CA GLU A 59 11.91 9.58 -16.31
C GLU A 59 12.37 9.99 -14.91
N PHE A 60 11.64 10.90 -14.25
CA PHE A 60 11.91 11.29 -12.87
C PHE A 60 11.82 10.10 -11.90
N LEU A 61 10.82 9.23 -12.07
CA LEU A 61 10.64 8.04 -11.23
C LEU A 61 11.72 6.99 -11.51
N LEU A 62 12.12 6.83 -12.77
CA LEU A 62 13.20 5.92 -13.19
C LEU A 62 14.59 6.38 -12.75
N ASP A 63 14.79 7.66 -12.40
CA ASP A 63 16.06 8.16 -11.85
C ASP A 63 16.21 7.88 -10.35
N LYS A 64 15.13 7.49 -9.65
CA LYS A 64 15.22 7.06 -8.24
C LYS A 64 15.97 5.73 -8.14
N GLU A 65 16.64 5.48 -7.02
CA GLU A 65 17.39 4.24 -6.77
C GLU A 65 16.47 3.08 -6.34
N ASP A 66 15.50 3.34 -5.47
CA ASP A 66 14.44 2.41 -5.06
C ASP A 66 13.10 3.14 -5.21
N THR A 67 12.53 3.03 -6.41
CA THR A 67 11.38 3.85 -6.82
C THR A 67 10.13 3.46 -6.03
N LEU A 68 9.90 2.18 -5.81
CA LEU A 68 8.74 1.66 -5.08
C LEU A 68 8.79 2.07 -3.61
N SER A 69 9.93 1.98 -2.94
CA SER A 69 10.06 2.46 -1.56
C SER A 69 9.93 3.98 -1.47
N TYR A 70 10.46 4.73 -2.45
CA TYR A 70 10.24 6.18 -2.53
C TYR A 70 8.74 6.52 -2.61
N LEU A 71 8.00 5.89 -3.51
CA LEU A 71 6.57 6.11 -3.69
C LEU A 71 5.77 5.74 -2.44
N TYR A 72 6.12 4.62 -1.78
CA TYR A 72 5.51 4.25 -0.50
C TYR A 72 5.74 5.31 0.57
N VAL A 73 6.96 5.84 0.71
CA VAL A 73 7.25 6.91 1.69
C VAL A 73 6.49 8.20 1.36
N GLU A 74 6.38 8.58 0.08
CA GLU A 74 5.56 9.74 -0.31
C GLU A 74 4.07 9.52 0.01
N TYR A 75 3.54 8.33 -0.26
CA TYR A 75 2.19 7.95 0.16
C TYR A 75 2.02 8.07 1.68
N MET A 76 2.96 7.53 2.46
CA MET A 76 2.86 7.56 3.93
C MET A 76 2.87 8.98 4.49
N LYS A 77 3.58 9.93 3.86
CA LYS A 77 3.56 11.35 4.26
C LYS A 77 2.17 11.96 4.07
N ASP A 78 1.47 11.59 3.00
CA ASP A 78 0.11 12.04 2.71
C ASP A 78 -0.92 11.32 3.61
N ASP A 79 -0.73 10.02 3.85
CA ASP A 79 -1.68 9.14 4.56
C ASP A 79 -1.53 9.13 6.09
N THR A 80 -0.61 9.89 6.68
CA THR A 80 -0.31 9.86 8.13
C THR A 80 -1.51 10.07 9.08
N ALA A 81 -2.69 10.44 8.57
CA ALA A 81 -3.89 10.68 9.37
C ALA A 81 -5.09 9.73 9.12
N ASN A 82 -5.17 8.90 8.07
CA ASN A 82 -6.49 8.37 7.65
C ASN A 82 -6.86 6.98 8.17
N ILE A 83 -6.02 5.95 8.10
CA ILE A 83 -6.51 4.56 8.32
C ILE A 83 -7.04 4.29 9.73
N HIS A 84 -6.40 4.82 10.77
CA HIS A 84 -6.92 4.67 12.13
C HIS A 84 -8.25 5.40 12.32
N ASN A 85 -8.42 6.55 11.66
CA ASN A 85 -9.68 7.29 11.65
C ASN A 85 -10.76 6.57 10.82
N GLU A 86 -10.39 5.86 9.75
CA GLU A 86 -11.32 5.10 8.93
C GLU A 86 -11.93 3.89 9.66
N ILE A 87 -11.13 3.16 10.44
CA ILE A 87 -11.64 2.03 11.24
C ILE A 87 -12.54 2.52 12.36
N GLU A 88 -12.15 3.57 13.09
CA GLU A 88 -13.01 4.16 14.13
C GLU A 88 -14.33 4.70 13.54
N GLY A 89 -14.25 5.37 12.39
CA GLY A 89 -15.41 5.86 11.64
C GLY A 89 -16.32 4.72 11.18
N PHE A 90 -15.75 3.66 10.62
CA PHE A 90 -16.49 2.46 10.22
C PHE A 90 -17.23 1.83 11.39
N VAL A 91 -16.55 1.60 12.53
CA VAL A 91 -17.13 0.99 13.73
C VAL A 91 -18.25 1.87 14.29
N SER A 92 -18.02 3.18 14.38
CA SER A 92 -19.03 4.14 14.83
C SER A 92 -20.27 4.12 13.93
N ASN A 93 -20.07 4.17 12.61
CA ASN A 93 -21.15 4.11 11.62
C ASN A 93 -21.91 2.78 11.66
N LEU A 94 -21.21 1.67 11.84
CA LEU A 94 -21.82 0.35 11.99
C LEU A 94 -22.70 0.31 13.25
N TYR A 95 -22.20 0.80 14.38
CA TYR A 95 -22.97 0.90 15.62
C TYR A 95 -24.25 1.73 15.44
N TYR A 96 -24.16 2.90 14.81
CA TYR A 96 -25.33 3.73 14.54
C TYR A 96 -26.35 3.05 13.64
N ARG A 97 -25.92 2.38 12.55
CA ARG A 97 -26.82 1.64 11.66
C ARG A 97 -27.56 0.52 12.40
N LEU A 98 -26.85 -0.29 13.17
CA LEU A 98 -27.45 -1.40 13.93
C LEU A 98 -28.44 -0.88 14.99
N LYS A 99 -28.09 0.23 15.66
CA LYS A 99 -28.98 0.88 16.62
C LYS A 99 -30.25 1.44 15.96
N ALA A 100 -30.15 2.01 14.76
CA ALA A 100 -31.30 2.50 14.01
C ALA A 100 -32.26 1.35 13.62
N ILE A 101 -31.71 0.21 13.20
CA ILE A 101 -32.49 -1.00 12.88
C ILE A 101 -33.19 -1.55 14.12
N SER A 102 -32.51 -1.60 15.28
CA SER A 102 -33.10 -2.08 16.54
C SER A 102 -34.23 -1.20 17.11
N LYS A 103 -34.40 0.02 16.58
CA LYS A 103 -35.43 0.98 17.00
C LYS A 103 -36.63 1.06 16.05
N MET A 104 -36.63 0.31 14.95
CA MET A 104 -37.80 0.16 14.09
C MET A 104 -38.72 -0.92 14.69
N PRO A 105 -40.02 -0.63 14.91
CA PRO A 105 -40.98 -1.56 15.49
C PRO A 105 -41.28 -2.77 14.58
#